data_AF-A2FLU5-F1
#
_entry.id   AF-A2FLU5-F1
#
_cell.length_a   1.000
_cell.length_b   1.000
_cell.length_c   1.000
_cell.angle_alpha   90.00
_cell.angle_beta   90.00
_cell.angle_gamma   90.00
#
_symmetry.space_group_name_H-M   'P 1'
#
loop_
_entity.id
_entity.type
_entity.pdbx_description
1 polymer ?
#
loop_
_entity_poly.entity_id
_entity_poly.type
_entity_poly.pdbx_seq_one_letter_code
_entity_poly.pdbx_strand_id
1 'polypeptide(L)'
;MTDIYPYRGYSESVSLGKGTYLFECYGAEGGNNDKVLGGKGSYISGVLYNDENNKELTISVGGQGSEFVKNTANSNLGGFPDGGSSGRNNVKVNEGGSAGGGGSSSIYMDNIPIIVAAGGSGAAGNCPGAPGGNLNNAYNYSKYNVLTNVIIPSDSQCDISVKTYYSQIPPSGYGGGYPCGIKAKQSYISLSYGAVSTSGMSYIYIDKIRLVSMNDGTTP
;
A
#
# COMPACT_ATOMS: atom_id res chain seq x y z
N MET A 1 21.36 -19.62 -0.17
CA MET A 1 21.27 -18.82 1.06
C MET A 1 20.09 -17.88 0.87
N THR A 2 19.24 -17.73 1.89
CA THR A 2 18.05 -16.89 1.83
C THR A 2 18.22 -15.80 2.86
N ASP A 3 18.21 -14.55 2.41
CA ASP A 3 18.28 -13.38 3.28
C ASP A 3 16.87 -12.81 3.47
N ILE A 4 16.50 -12.52 4.71
CA ILE A 4 15.18 -11.99 5.06
C ILE A 4 15.35 -10.58 5.61
N TYR A 5 14.64 -9.64 4.99
CA TYR A 5 14.62 -8.24 5.38
C TYR A 5 13.29 -7.95 6.12
N PRO A 6 13.29 -7.83 7.46
CA PRO A 6 12.08 -7.50 8.20
C PRO A 6 11.76 -6.01 8.10
N TYR A 7 10.50 -5.64 8.37
CA TYR A 7 10.12 -4.24 8.49
C TYR A 7 10.87 -3.55 9.64
N ARG A 8 11.49 -2.40 9.34
CA ARG A 8 12.18 -1.54 10.33
C ARG A 8 11.77 -0.07 10.31
N GLY A 9 10.92 0.34 9.37
CA GLY A 9 10.53 1.75 9.20
C GLY A 9 11.58 2.64 8.51
N TYR A 10 12.58 2.05 7.85
CA TYR A 10 13.55 2.74 7.02
C TYR A 10 14.06 1.83 5.89
N SER A 11 14.67 2.44 4.87
CA SER A 11 15.28 1.71 3.74
C SER A 11 16.70 1.26 4.07
N GLU A 12 17.06 0.05 3.63
CA GLU A 12 18.39 -0.54 3.83
C GLU A 12 19.14 -0.61 2.49
N SER A 13 20.47 -0.41 2.52
CA SER A 13 21.33 -0.61 1.35
C SER A 13 22.05 -1.95 1.44
N VAL A 14 22.06 -2.70 0.35
CA VAL A 14 22.67 -4.04 0.25
C VAL A 14 23.55 -4.10 -0.99
N SER A 15 24.74 -4.68 -0.88
CA SER A 15 25.61 -4.95 -2.03
C SER A 15 25.42 -6.38 -2.52
N LEU A 16 25.10 -6.55 -3.79
CA LEU A 16 25.01 -7.84 -4.46
C LEU A 16 26.27 -8.16 -5.26
N GLY A 17 26.78 -9.36 -5.06
CA GLY A 17 27.78 -9.96 -5.94
C GLY A 17 27.19 -10.45 -7.26
N LYS A 18 28.03 -11.02 -8.12
CA LYS A 18 27.59 -11.65 -9.35
C LYS A 18 26.73 -12.87 -9.03
N GLY A 19 25.60 -13.01 -9.71
CA GLY A 19 24.73 -14.15 -9.49
C GLY A 19 23.31 -13.98 -10.04
N THR A 20 22.50 -15.00 -9.79
CA THR A 20 21.07 -15.00 -10.06
C THR A 20 20.33 -14.96 -8.73
N TYR A 21 19.44 -13.99 -8.58
CA TYR A 21 18.73 -13.70 -7.34
C TYR A 21 17.23 -13.81 -7.56
N LEU A 22 16.54 -14.53 -6.69
CA LEU A 22 15.09 -14.50 -6.58
C LEU A 22 14.71 -13.50 -5.49
N PHE A 23 13.93 -12.49 -5.86
CA PHE A 23 13.30 -11.58 -4.91
C PHE A 23 11.86 -11.99 -4.67
N GLU A 24 11.45 -11.92 -3.41
CA GLU A 24 10.09 -12.16 -2.96
C GLU A 24 9.66 -10.98 -2.10
N CYS A 25 8.74 -10.17 -2.62
CA CYS A 25 8.32 -8.93 -2.00
C CYS A 25 6.85 -9.03 -1.58
N TYR A 26 6.56 -8.60 -0.35
CA TYR A 26 5.22 -8.58 0.23
C TYR A 26 4.87 -7.15 0.61
N GLY A 27 3.89 -6.56 -0.03
CA GLY A 27 3.35 -5.26 0.37
C GLY A 27 2.61 -5.37 1.70
N ALA A 28 2.57 -4.28 2.45
CA ALA A 28 1.94 -4.29 3.76
C ALA A 28 0.41 -4.12 3.70
N GLU A 29 -0.23 -4.59 4.75
CA GLU A 29 -1.66 -4.39 4.98
C GLU A 29 -1.96 -2.95 5.40
N GLY A 30 -3.16 -2.46 5.05
CA GLY A 30 -3.69 -1.25 5.66
C GLY A 30 -3.94 -1.40 7.16
N GLY A 31 -4.18 -0.28 7.84
CA GLY A 31 -4.71 -0.32 9.19
C GLY A 31 -6.14 -0.85 9.20
N ASN A 32 -6.47 -1.58 10.25
CA ASN A 32 -7.84 -2.01 10.52
C ASN A 32 -8.60 -0.89 11.23
N ASN A 33 -9.91 -1.08 11.32
CA ASN A 33 -10.72 -0.36 12.29
C ASN A 33 -11.39 -1.36 13.23
N ASP A 34 -12.27 -0.86 14.10
CA ASP A 34 -12.95 -1.67 15.09
C ASP A 34 -14.04 -2.60 14.52
N LYS A 35 -14.26 -2.59 13.20
CA LYS A 35 -15.31 -3.37 12.52
C LYS A 35 -14.76 -4.28 11.42
N VAL A 36 -13.78 -3.81 10.65
CA VAL A 36 -13.28 -4.47 9.44
C VAL A 36 -11.78 -4.29 9.28
N LEU A 37 -11.17 -5.20 8.52
CA LEU A 37 -9.74 -5.21 8.28
C LEU A 37 -9.31 -4.23 7.18
N GLY A 38 -8.05 -3.82 7.25
CA GLY A 38 -7.35 -3.16 6.16
C GLY A 38 -7.23 -4.08 4.93
N GLY A 39 -6.93 -3.47 3.79
CA GLY A 39 -6.66 -4.24 2.57
C GLY A 39 -5.33 -4.94 2.71
N LYS A 40 -5.26 -6.22 2.32
CA LYS A 40 -4.00 -6.95 2.26
C LYS A 40 -3.08 -6.34 1.20
N GLY A 41 -1.77 -6.36 1.45
CA GLY A 41 -0.81 -6.03 0.39
C GLY A 41 -0.69 -7.17 -0.63
N SER A 42 -0.05 -6.86 -1.75
CA SER A 42 0.24 -7.82 -2.80
C SER A 42 1.54 -8.58 -2.53
N TYR A 43 1.70 -9.71 -3.20
CA TYR A 43 2.96 -10.45 -3.34
C TYR A 43 3.43 -10.37 -4.79
N ILE A 44 4.73 -10.15 -4.98
CA ILE A 44 5.38 -10.25 -6.28
C ILE A 44 6.76 -10.89 -6.11
N SER A 45 7.11 -11.77 -7.04
CA SER A 45 8.45 -12.35 -7.12
C SER A 45 9.05 -12.24 -8.51
N GLY A 46 10.36 -12.08 -8.56
CA GLY A 46 11.08 -11.91 -9.81
C GLY A 46 12.56 -12.27 -9.69
N VAL A 47 13.14 -12.65 -10.82
CA VAL A 47 14.54 -13.05 -10.91
C VAL A 47 15.37 -11.94 -11.54
N LEU A 48 16.46 -11.57 -10.85
CA LEU A 48 17.53 -10.70 -11.34
C LEU A 48 18.75 -11.54 -11.69
N TYR A 49 19.33 -11.27 -12.86
CA TYR A 49 20.71 -11.67 -13.16
C TYR A 49 21.62 -10.45 -12.99
N ASN A 50 22.60 -10.55 -12.09
CA ASN A 50 23.60 -9.51 -11.85
C ASN A 50 24.98 -10.00 -12.28
N ASP A 51 25.66 -9.24 -13.13
CA ASP A 51 27.01 -9.53 -13.64
C ASP A 51 28.09 -8.60 -13.04
N GLU A 52 27.72 -7.73 -12.11
CA GLU A 52 28.60 -6.84 -11.35
C GLU A 52 28.95 -7.43 -9.96
N ASN A 53 30.15 -7.14 -9.44
CA ASN A 53 30.61 -7.71 -8.16
C ASN A 53 30.11 -6.97 -6.91
N ASN A 54 29.59 -5.74 -7.05
CA ASN A 54 29.18 -4.89 -5.92
C ASN A 54 27.98 -4.02 -6.31
N LYS A 55 26.92 -4.64 -6.84
CA LYS A 55 25.74 -3.89 -7.26
C LYS A 55 24.95 -3.46 -6.04
N GLU A 56 24.86 -2.16 -5.79
CA GLU A 56 24.08 -1.65 -4.67
C GLU A 56 22.58 -1.67 -5.00
N LEU A 57 21.81 -2.18 -4.04
CA LEU A 57 20.37 -2.14 -4.00
C LEU A 57 19.89 -1.36 -2.79
N THR A 58 18.79 -0.63 -2.94
CA THR A 58 18.04 -0.08 -1.81
C THR A 58 16.77 -0.89 -1.64
N ILE A 59 16.60 -1.49 -0.46
CA ILE A 59 15.45 -2.30 -0.08
C ILE A 59 14.59 -1.48 0.88
N SER A 60 13.30 -1.36 0.59
CA SER A 60 12.32 -0.82 1.51
C SER A 60 11.27 -1.89 1.77
N VAL A 61 11.02 -2.20 3.04
CA VAL A 61 9.97 -3.14 3.45
C VAL A 61 8.76 -2.33 3.89
N GLY A 62 7.59 -2.66 3.35
CA GLY A 62 6.33 -2.01 3.66
C GLY A 62 5.94 -2.20 5.12
N GLY A 63 5.52 -1.12 5.78
CA GLY A 63 4.93 -1.12 7.10
C GLY A 63 3.40 -1.11 7.04
N GLN A 64 2.75 -1.70 8.04
CA GLN A 64 1.29 -1.65 8.15
C GLN A 64 0.81 -0.20 8.36
N GLY A 65 -0.33 0.14 7.76
CA GLY A 65 -1.02 1.39 8.08
C GLY A 65 -1.46 1.44 9.54
N SER A 66 -1.50 2.64 10.13
CA SER A 66 -1.96 2.79 11.52
C SER A 66 -3.44 2.44 11.67
N GLU A 67 -3.72 1.68 12.71
CA GLU A 67 -5.07 1.33 13.15
C GLU A 67 -5.93 2.57 13.46
N PHE A 68 -7.24 2.46 13.27
CA PHE A 68 -8.15 3.52 13.69
C PHE A 68 -8.17 3.69 15.22
N VAL A 69 -7.90 4.92 15.67
CA VAL A 69 -8.02 5.29 17.09
C VAL A 69 -9.36 6.01 17.37
N LYS A 70 -10.24 5.33 18.11
CA LYS A 70 -11.55 5.85 18.55
C LYS A 70 -11.44 7.17 19.29
N ASN A 71 -12.47 8.01 19.16
CA ASN A 71 -12.63 9.25 19.90
C ASN A 71 -11.50 10.28 19.69
N THR A 72 -10.77 10.18 18.59
CA THR A 72 -9.76 11.15 18.18
C THR A 72 -10.18 11.85 16.89
N ALA A 73 -9.77 13.11 16.74
CA ALA A 73 -9.93 13.91 15.53
C ALA A 73 -8.73 13.77 14.57
N ASN A 74 -7.74 12.95 14.94
CA ASN A 74 -6.46 12.85 14.25
C ASN A 74 -6.56 11.90 13.06
N SER A 75 -5.68 12.11 12.09
CA SER A 75 -5.43 11.14 11.03
C SER A 75 -4.63 9.97 11.57
N ASN A 76 -4.90 8.79 11.05
CA ASN A 76 -4.09 7.60 11.25
C ASN A 76 -3.03 7.56 10.15
N LEU A 77 -1.76 7.43 10.54
CA LEU A 77 -0.64 7.51 9.61
C LEU A 77 -0.65 6.32 8.65
N GLY A 78 -0.24 6.57 7.41
CA GLY A 78 0.07 5.50 6.48
C GLY A 78 1.35 4.76 6.87
N GLY A 79 1.48 3.54 6.37
CA GLY A 79 2.65 2.71 6.55
C GLY A 79 3.81 3.18 5.70
N PHE A 80 5.03 3.08 6.23
CA PHE A 80 6.25 3.34 5.47
C PHE A 80 6.36 2.39 4.26
N PRO A 81 6.95 2.80 3.12
CA PRO A 81 7.50 4.13 2.85
C PRO A 81 6.45 5.14 2.37
N ASP A 82 5.34 4.66 1.82
CA ASP A 82 4.52 5.41 0.87
C ASP A 82 3.01 5.20 1.05
N GLY A 83 2.59 4.49 2.09
CA GLY A 83 1.19 4.35 2.47
C GLY A 83 0.58 5.71 2.81
N GLY A 84 -0.65 5.94 2.35
CA GLY A 84 -1.36 7.18 2.61
C GLY A 84 -1.89 7.25 4.04
N SER A 85 -1.84 8.44 4.65
CA SER A 85 -2.54 8.68 5.92
C SER A 85 -4.06 8.79 5.71
N SER A 86 -4.88 8.45 6.70
CA SER A 86 -6.32 8.73 6.66
C SER A 86 -6.62 10.23 6.70
N GLY A 87 -7.84 10.62 6.37
CA GLY A 87 -8.33 11.97 6.64
C GLY A 87 -8.52 12.23 8.14
N ARG A 88 -8.64 13.51 8.52
CA ARG A 88 -9.00 13.94 9.88
C ARG A 88 -10.50 14.14 10.02
N ASN A 89 -11.01 14.04 11.23
CA ASN A 89 -12.42 14.32 11.48
C ASN A 89 -12.58 15.57 12.37
N ASN A 90 -13.56 16.42 12.07
CA ASN A 90 -13.97 17.55 12.92
C ASN A 90 -14.69 17.08 14.18
N VAL A 91 -15.25 15.87 14.15
CA VAL A 91 -15.93 15.25 15.28
C VAL A 91 -15.24 13.95 15.68
N LYS A 92 -15.30 13.64 16.97
CA LYS A 92 -14.85 12.36 17.49
C LYS A 92 -15.74 11.26 16.91
N VAL A 93 -15.15 10.35 16.14
CA VAL A 93 -15.83 9.15 15.65
C VAL A 93 -15.65 8.05 16.70
N ASN A 94 -16.75 7.49 17.16
CA ASN A 94 -16.73 6.47 18.21
C ASN A 94 -16.62 5.06 17.63
N GLU A 95 -16.93 4.86 16.36
CA GLU A 95 -16.91 3.56 15.67
C GLU A 95 -16.79 3.70 14.14
N GLY A 96 -16.19 2.71 13.47
CA GLY A 96 -16.11 2.67 12.01
C GLY A 96 -15.36 3.88 11.42
N GLY A 97 -14.34 4.38 12.13
CA GLY A 97 -13.47 5.40 11.58
C GLY A 97 -12.57 4.85 10.47
N SER A 98 -11.62 5.68 10.05
CA SER A 98 -10.78 5.36 8.90
C SER A 98 -9.33 5.19 9.30
N ALA A 99 -8.69 4.18 8.75
CA ALA A 99 -7.32 3.80 9.08
C ALA A 99 -6.32 4.23 8.00
N GLY A 100 -5.03 4.14 8.30
CA GLY A 100 -3.95 4.40 7.34
C GLY A 100 -3.81 3.30 6.29
N GLY A 101 -3.22 3.59 5.13
CA GLY A 101 -2.91 2.58 4.10
C GLY A 101 -1.55 1.95 4.35
N GLY A 102 -1.36 0.71 3.90
CA GLY A 102 -0.10 -0.02 3.99
C GLY A 102 0.92 0.48 2.98
N GLY A 103 2.19 0.47 3.35
CA GLY A 103 3.27 0.82 2.44
C GLY A 103 3.67 -0.34 1.51
N SER A 104 4.31 0.02 0.40
CA SER A 104 4.87 -0.93 -0.55
C SER A 104 6.18 -1.53 -0.05
N SER A 105 6.46 -2.77 -0.46
CA SER A 105 7.82 -3.33 -0.38
C SER A 105 8.47 -3.20 -1.74
N SER A 106 9.67 -2.63 -1.80
CA SER A 106 10.31 -2.28 -3.06
C SER A 106 11.82 -2.47 -3.02
N ILE A 107 12.37 -2.77 -4.19
CA ILE A 107 13.80 -2.81 -4.41
C ILE A 107 14.13 -1.82 -5.51
N TYR A 108 15.08 -0.95 -5.23
CA TYR A 108 15.61 0.02 -6.17
C TYR A 108 17.04 -0.36 -6.55
N MET A 109 17.37 -0.15 -7.81
CA MET A 109 18.70 -0.27 -8.36
C MET A 109 19.01 1.04 -9.06
N ASP A 110 20.09 1.72 -8.66
CA ASP A 110 20.46 3.04 -9.21
C ASP A 110 19.32 4.07 -9.11
N ASN A 111 18.59 4.08 -8.00
CA ASN A 111 17.38 4.90 -7.75
C ASN A 111 16.20 4.65 -8.71
N ILE A 112 16.22 3.56 -9.46
CA ILE A 112 15.10 3.11 -10.30
C ILE A 112 14.44 1.92 -9.61
N PRO A 113 13.11 1.91 -9.39
CA PRO A 113 12.45 0.73 -8.85
C PRO A 113 12.60 -0.40 -9.86
N ILE A 114 12.98 -1.59 -9.40
CA ILE A 114 13.08 -2.79 -10.25
C ILE A 114 11.98 -3.79 -9.94
N ILE A 115 11.47 -3.79 -8.71
CA ILE A 115 10.32 -4.58 -8.27
C ILE A 115 9.63 -3.86 -7.11
N VAL A 116 8.29 -3.81 -7.16
CA VAL A 116 7.46 -3.19 -6.11
C VAL A 116 6.22 -4.07 -5.87
N ALA A 117 6.03 -4.48 -4.63
CA ALA A 117 4.80 -5.08 -4.13
C ALA A 117 3.92 -3.98 -3.53
N ALA A 118 2.75 -3.71 -4.12
CA ALA A 118 1.80 -2.73 -3.63
C ALA A 118 1.27 -3.05 -2.23
N GLY A 119 1.08 -2.01 -1.42
CA GLY A 119 0.35 -2.08 -0.15
C GLY A 119 -1.17 -1.98 -0.36
N GLY A 120 -1.93 -2.47 0.62
CA GLY A 120 -3.39 -2.32 0.64
C GLY A 120 -3.84 -1.00 1.28
N SER A 121 -5.08 -0.58 1.01
CA SER A 121 -5.64 0.63 1.62
C SER A 121 -6.09 0.40 3.07
N GLY A 122 -6.29 1.48 3.82
CA GLY A 122 -6.91 1.40 5.15
C GLY A 122 -8.41 1.08 5.07
N ALA A 123 -8.95 0.51 6.14
CA ALA A 123 -10.39 0.36 6.36
C ALA A 123 -11.08 1.72 6.53
N ALA A 124 -12.37 1.81 6.20
CA ALA A 124 -13.23 2.95 6.53
C ALA A 124 -14.67 2.51 6.76
N GLY A 125 -15.29 2.97 7.85
CA GLY A 125 -16.67 2.61 8.15
C GLY A 125 -16.87 1.12 8.33
N ASN A 126 -17.85 0.59 7.62
CA ASN A 126 -18.13 -0.85 7.55
C ASN A 126 -17.55 -1.49 6.27
N CYS A 127 -16.62 -0.82 5.60
CA CYS A 127 -16.00 -1.32 4.37
C CYS A 127 -14.53 -1.66 4.61
N PRO A 128 -14.09 -2.89 4.30
CA PRO A 128 -12.68 -3.26 4.41
C PRO A 128 -11.83 -2.42 3.47
N GLY A 129 -10.52 -2.39 3.70
CA GLY A 129 -9.58 -1.77 2.77
C GLY A 129 -9.47 -2.53 1.45
N ALA A 130 -9.11 -1.82 0.37
CA ALA A 130 -8.86 -2.39 -0.93
C ALA A 130 -7.51 -3.13 -0.94
N PRO A 131 -7.43 -4.35 -1.50
CA PRO A 131 -6.20 -5.12 -1.53
C PRO A 131 -5.20 -4.52 -2.53
N GLY A 132 -3.90 -4.82 -2.35
CA GLY A 132 -2.80 -4.31 -3.17
C GLY A 132 -3.02 -4.57 -4.67
N GLY A 133 -2.61 -3.64 -5.54
CA GLY A 133 -2.77 -3.81 -6.98
C GLY A 133 -1.80 -4.81 -7.62
N ASN A 134 -2.16 -5.31 -8.79
CA ASN A 134 -1.26 -6.03 -9.70
C ASN A 134 -0.55 -5.06 -10.67
N LEU A 135 0.11 -5.60 -11.69
CA LEU A 135 0.82 -4.82 -12.72
C LEU A 135 -0.11 -3.96 -13.59
N ASN A 136 -1.41 -4.27 -13.64
CA ASN A 136 -2.37 -3.65 -14.56
C ASN A 136 -3.47 -2.86 -13.84
N ASN A 137 -3.79 -3.21 -12.61
CA ASN A 137 -4.92 -2.67 -11.88
C ASN A 137 -4.54 -2.40 -10.43
N ALA A 138 -5.01 -1.28 -9.91
CA ALA A 138 -5.29 -1.14 -8.50
C ALA A 138 -6.77 -1.45 -8.23
N TYR A 139 -7.15 -1.41 -6.96
CA TYR A 139 -8.48 -1.77 -6.52
C TYR A 139 -9.13 -0.68 -5.67
N ASN A 140 -10.45 -0.59 -5.75
CA ASN A 140 -11.30 0.20 -4.86
C ASN A 140 -12.64 -0.50 -4.64
N TYR A 141 -13.49 0.07 -3.80
CA TYR A 141 -14.86 -0.42 -3.61
C TYR A 141 -15.89 0.48 -4.27
N SER A 142 -16.80 -0.15 -4.99
CA SER A 142 -18.00 0.47 -5.53
C SER A 142 -19.22 0.20 -4.62
N LYS A 143 -20.42 0.59 -5.09
CA LYS A 143 -21.66 0.48 -4.32
C LYS A 143 -21.84 -0.96 -3.79
N TYR A 144 -22.32 -1.07 -2.55
CA TYR A 144 -22.50 -2.35 -1.84
C TYR A 144 -21.20 -3.11 -1.56
N ASN A 145 -20.07 -2.40 -1.41
CA ASN A 145 -18.76 -2.97 -1.12
C ASN A 145 -18.31 -4.01 -2.17
N VAL A 146 -18.65 -3.77 -3.44
CA VAL A 146 -18.18 -4.60 -4.55
C VAL A 146 -16.81 -4.09 -4.98
N LEU A 147 -15.79 -4.97 -4.90
CA LEU A 147 -14.43 -4.64 -5.32
C LEU A 147 -14.38 -4.43 -6.84
N THR A 148 -13.73 -3.35 -7.26
CA THR A 148 -13.61 -2.97 -8.67
C THR A 148 -12.18 -2.57 -9.01
N ASN A 149 -11.81 -2.76 -10.27
CA ASN A 149 -10.52 -2.30 -10.79
C ASN A 149 -10.55 -0.79 -11.00
N VAL A 150 -9.43 -0.14 -10.73
CA VAL A 150 -9.23 1.28 -11.00
C VAL A 150 -7.88 1.50 -11.67
N ILE A 151 -7.87 2.40 -12.65
CA ILE A 151 -6.65 2.85 -13.33
C ILE A 151 -6.10 4.02 -12.53
N ILE A 152 -4.85 3.90 -12.09
CA ILE A 152 -4.14 4.98 -11.42
C ILE A 152 -3.32 5.74 -12.46
N PRO A 153 -3.35 7.09 -12.46
CA PRO A 153 -2.44 7.89 -13.27
C PRO A 153 -0.98 7.50 -12.99
N SER A 154 -0.17 7.35 -14.04
CA SER A 154 1.24 6.95 -13.91
C SER A 154 2.09 7.95 -13.11
N ASP A 155 1.64 9.19 -13.00
CA ASP A 155 2.26 10.28 -12.25
C ASP A 155 1.66 10.45 -10.84
N SER A 156 0.77 9.55 -10.40
CA SER A 156 0.17 9.59 -9.06
C SER A 156 1.28 9.45 -8.00
N GLN A 157 1.56 10.56 -7.33
CA GLN A 157 2.52 10.63 -6.23
C GLN A 157 1.85 10.31 -4.90
N CYS A 158 2.62 9.76 -3.99
CA CYS A 158 2.16 9.38 -2.67
C CYS A 158 1.91 10.64 -1.83
N ASP A 159 0.67 11.14 -1.81
CA ASP A 159 0.23 12.21 -0.93
C ASP A 159 0.09 11.76 0.54
N ILE A 160 1.20 11.79 1.25
CA ILE A 160 1.25 11.56 2.70
C ILE A 160 0.61 12.71 3.51
N SER A 161 0.18 13.79 2.88
CA SER A 161 -0.32 14.97 3.58
C SER A 161 -1.73 14.77 4.15
N VAL A 162 -1.97 15.45 5.26
CA VAL A 162 -3.23 15.40 6.00
C VAL A 162 -3.74 16.83 6.16
N LYS A 163 -4.54 17.31 5.19
CA LYS A 163 -4.94 18.74 5.18
C LYS A 163 -6.42 19.01 5.37
N THR A 164 -7.28 17.99 5.39
CA THR A 164 -8.73 18.22 5.40
C THR A 164 -9.40 17.57 6.60
N TYR A 165 -10.17 18.37 7.33
CA TYR A 165 -11.09 17.87 8.34
C TYR A 165 -12.46 17.58 7.71
N TYR A 166 -12.99 16.42 8.01
CA TYR A 166 -14.26 15.93 7.48
C TYR A 166 -15.35 15.99 8.55
N SER A 167 -16.63 16.03 8.16
CA SER A 167 -17.77 16.02 9.11
C SER A 167 -18.42 14.64 9.23
N GLN A 168 -17.94 13.69 8.43
CA GLN A 168 -18.43 12.32 8.31
C GLN A 168 -17.24 11.36 8.36
N ILE A 169 -17.39 10.10 7.94
CA ILE A 169 -16.26 9.16 7.88
C ILE A 169 -15.22 9.73 6.92
N PRO A 170 -14.00 10.04 7.39
CA PRO A 170 -12.97 10.58 6.54
C PRO A 170 -12.51 9.51 5.53
N PRO A 171 -11.88 9.87 4.41
CA PRO A 171 -11.27 8.87 3.56
C PRO A 171 -10.19 8.08 4.32
N SER A 172 -10.08 6.78 4.05
CA SER A 172 -8.96 5.98 4.53
C SER A 172 -7.64 6.36 3.85
N GLY A 173 -6.55 5.85 4.35
CA GLY A 173 -5.28 5.90 3.65
C GLY A 173 -5.29 5.02 2.40
N TYR A 174 -4.70 5.50 1.31
CA TYR A 174 -4.49 4.72 0.09
C TYR A 174 -3.28 3.79 0.26
N GLY A 175 -3.24 2.68 -0.49
CA GLY A 175 -2.10 1.77 -0.48
C GLY A 175 -0.88 2.31 -1.24
N GLY A 176 0.32 2.04 -0.71
CA GLY A 176 1.58 2.33 -1.38
C GLY A 176 1.77 1.51 -2.67
N GLY A 177 2.68 1.94 -3.54
CA GLY A 177 2.93 1.26 -4.81
C GLY A 177 3.60 2.16 -5.85
N TYR A 178 3.67 1.66 -7.09
CA TYR A 178 4.26 2.37 -8.21
C TYR A 178 3.40 2.21 -9.47
N PRO A 179 2.42 3.12 -9.72
CA PRO A 179 2.12 4.33 -8.95
C PRO A 179 1.36 4.09 -7.63
N CYS A 180 1.34 5.13 -6.78
CA CYS A 180 0.66 5.14 -5.49
C CYS A 180 -0.87 5.26 -5.63
N GLY A 181 -1.60 4.72 -4.65
CA GLY A 181 -3.06 4.79 -4.59
C GLY A 181 -3.65 6.20 -4.52
N ILE A 182 -4.94 6.30 -4.81
CA ILE A 182 -5.69 7.56 -4.84
C ILE A 182 -6.56 7.65 -3.58
N LYS A 183 -6.50 8.81 -2.91
CA LYS A 183 -7.32 9.09 -1.74
C LYS A 183 -8.80 9.25 -2.13
N ALA A 184 -9.68 8.57 -1.38
CA ALA A 184 -11.12 8.67 -1.54
C ALA A 184 -11.68 10.00 -1.01
N LYS A 185 -13.01 10.10 -0.97
CA LYS A 185 -13.74 11.24 -0.41
C LYS A 185 -14.33 10.88 0.96
N GLN A 186 -14.79 11.86 1.73
CA GLN A 186 -15.60 11.54 2.91
C GLN A 186 -16.91 10.86 2.50
N SER A 187 -17.45 10.04 3.39
CA SER A 187 -18.73 9.36 3.18
C SER A 187 -19.48 9.10 4.48
N TYR A 188 -20.73 8.68 4.36
CA TYR A 188 -21.56 8.19 5.46
C TYR A 188 -21.29 6.71 5.73
N ILE A 189 -21.61 6.25 6.94
CA ILE A 189 -21.45 4.83 7.31
C ILE A 189 -22.25 3.87 6.40
N SER A 190 -23.42 4.28 5.94
CA SER A 190 -24.24 3.51 4.99
C SER A 190 -23.64 3.44 3.58
N LEU A 191 -22.66 4.30 3.28
CA LEU A 191 -21.97 4.41 1.98
C LEU A 191 -20.44 4.32 2.18
N SER A 192 -20.00 3.51 3.14
CA SER A 192 -18.59 3.42 3.57
C SER A 192 -17.62 3.12 2.42
N TYR A 193 -18.06 2.42 1.37
CA TYR A 193 -17.27 2.18 0.15
C TYR A 193 -16.71 3.47 -0.47
N GLY A 194 -17.44 4.58 -0.39
CA GLY A 194 -17.00 5.88 -0.91
C GLY A 194 -15.88 6.55 -0.11
N ALA A 195 -15.62 6.05 1.12
CA ALA A 195 -14.53 6.49 1.99
C ALA A 195 -13.31 5.57 1.95
N VAL A 196 -13.39 4.41 1.30
CA VAL A 196 -12.23 3.54 1.13
C VAL A 196 -11.40 4.02 -0.07
N SER A 197 -10.16 4.42 0.23
CA SER A 197 -9.18 4.80 -0.78
C SER A 197 -8.73 3.61 -1.61
N THR A 198 -8.11 3.87 -2.76
CA THR A 198 -7.62 2.79 -3.62
C THR A 198 -6.34 2.17 -3.03
N SER A 199 -6.00 0.96 -3.44
CA SER A 199 -4.63 0.46 -3.30
C SER A 199 -3.68 1.15 -4.28
N GLY A 200 -2.37 0.92 -4.13
CA GLY A 200 -1.37 1.25 -5.16
C GLY A 200 -1.22 0.10 -6.16
N MET A 201 -0.32 0.26 -7.14
CA MET A 201 -0.02 -0.78 -8.13
C MET A 201 1.35 -1.42 -7.89
N SER A 202 1.44 -2.71 -8.20
CA SER A 202 2.72 -3.41 -8.22
C SER A 202 3.48 -3.09 -9.49
N TYR A 203 4.80 -3.24 -9.45
CA TYR A 203 5.66 -2.87 -10.58
C TYR A 203 6.80 -3.86 -10.76
N ILE A 204 7.22 -4.00 -12.02
CA ILE A 204 8.43 -4.73 -12.38
C ILE A 204 9.15 -4.00 -13.52
N TYR A 205 10.47 -3.86 -13.41
CA TYR A 205 11.26 -3.34 -14.52
C TYR A 205 11.70 -4.50 -15.40
N ILE A 206 10.98 -4.72 -16.49
CA ILE A 206 11.07 -5.95 -17.30
C ILE A 206 12.46 -6.16 -17.94
N ASP A 207 13.22 -5.09 -18.15
CA ASP A 207 14.58 -5.16 -18.71
C ASP A 207 15.61 -5.67 -17.69
N LYS A 208 15.27 -5.67 -16.40
CA LYS A 208 16.15 -6.12 -15.30
C LYS A 208 15.63 -7.35 -14.59
N ILE A 209 14.31 -7.48 -14.44
CA ILE A 209 13.68 -8.53 -13.66
C ILE A 209 12.73 -9.33 -14.53
N ARG A 210 12.90 -10.66 -14.49
CA ARG A 210 11.92 -11.59 -15.05
C ARG A 210 10.89 -11.95 -13.97
N LEU A 211 9.61 -11.63 -14.21
CA LEU A 211 8.51 -12.00 -13.33
C LEU A 211 8.43 -13.52 -13.17
N VAL A 212 8.30 -13.98 -11.93
CA VAL A 212 8.07 -15.40 -11.59
C VAL A 212 6.61 -15.62 -11.21
N SER A 213 6.11 -14.88 -10.22
CA SER A 213 4.72 -14.99 -9.78
C SER A 213 4.24 -13.71 -9.10
N MET A 214 2.92 -13.58 -8.99
CA MET A 214 2.25 -12.44 -8.37
C MET A 214 0.91 -12.88 -7.78
N ASN A 215 0.54 -12.25 -6.66
CA ASN A 215 -0.80 -12.31 -6.07
C ASN A 215 -1.16 -10.91 -5.58
N ASP A 216 -2.35 -10.41 -5.89
CA ASP A 216 -2.77 -9.05 -5.57
C ASP A 216 -3.62 -8.95 -4.30
N GLY A 217 -3.51 -9.93 -3.40
CA GLY A 217 -4.18 -9.91 -2.09
C GLY A 217 -5.70 -10.03 -2.17
N THR A 218 -6.26 -10.28 -3.37
CA THR A 218 -7.69 -10.55 -3.59
C THR A 218 -8.08 -11.98 -3.21
N THR A 219 -7.11 -12.88 -3.10
CA THR A 219 -7.31 -14.28 -2.67
C THR A 219 -6.68 -14.52 -1.29
N PRO A 220 -7.34 -15.29 -0.40
CA PRO A 220 -6.81 -15.64 0.94
C PRO A 220 -5.49 -16.40 0.92
#